data_AF-A0A7W1IM33-F1
#
_entry.id   AF-A0A7W1IM33-F1
#
_cell.length_a   1.000
_cell.length_b   1.000
_cell.length_c   1.000
_cell.angle_alpha   90.00
_cell.angle_beta   90.00
_cell.angle_gamma   90.00
#
_symmetry.space_group_name_H-M   'P 1'
#
loop_
_entity.id
_entity.type
_entity.pdbx_description
1 polymer ?
#
loop_
_entity_poly.entity_id
_entity_poly.type
_entity_poly.pdbx_seq_one_letter_code
_entity_poly.pdbx_strand_id
1 'polypeptide(L)'
;MFKKIAPGFLNRLDTHLLTKYPIIWISKIHYILWYGILLYAISTLIGFFVPVDLTSRADSGLWFLLLSVLAFILSWFWAYRYLIFNKEKNFGNLKAGDEYKNFFLVFLCLSMFAWFGSPFVVSYNTKVANMFTDKEIIEDVNILNELEPFIPTSYYSYENTYDTIKKRTYFNVNKANGQNSYTPWHFLNDSINYPQIKSNYKLHLDYRPTSDFNAVKAKVEKHMAICRKYGVFPQFSADEIASDYIKAQKAGWIDIQEVQLNGDYYKEQIRTAFNNVFDAKFGKLFIWDKDFLWGMFYVIFSLTLLLVLFKLNHWKQYLIMAIVMALYPLVAFILTQILFRHSDSEVAFQWFVFLLFLFTIVSLFITAKQEKVFKPFYNILNQIFFLLFIYMPMIVIYYLRKHTDLFHYSRYSYNDYNYEAAQATIAKVNGQTLYIYDYRYYLDQYLYTYWQEQYDLWFLACKYAPVILFIACLPLMKKLFVKQLALPRRT
;
A
#
# COMPACT_ATOMS: atom_id res chain seq x y z
N MET A 1 28.21 12.11 25.06
CA MET A 1 27.89 10.66 24.94
C MET A 1 28.22 10.12 23.55
N PHE A 2 27.71 10.67 22.44
CA PHE A 2 28.02 10.17 21.08
C PHE A 2 29.51 10.19 20.68
N LYS A 3 30.32 11.11 21.22
CA LYS A 3 31.75 11.19 20.90
C LYS A 3 32.53 9.89 21.12
N LYS A 4 32.07 9.03 22.04
CA LYS A 4 32.70 7.74 22.34
C LYS A 4 32.37 6.64 21.32
N ILE A 5 31.24 6.77 20.60
CA ILE A 5 30.72 5.74 19.68
C ILE A 5 30.92 6.19 18.22
N ALA A 6 30.96 7.50 17.98
CA ALA A 6 31.14 8.06 16.65
C ALA A 6 32.59 7.87 16.16
N PRO A 7 32.79 7.48 14.88
CA PRO A 7 34.12 7.36 14.31
C PRO A 7 34.83 8.72 14.27
N GLY A 8 36.17 8.71 14.31
CA GLY A 8 36.98 9.93 14.43
C GLY A 8 36.73 10.99 13.35
N PHE A 9 36.43 10.57 12.11
CA PHE A 9 36.09 11.51 11.03
C PHE A 9 34.76 12.24 11.29
N LEU A 10 33.77 11.59 11.92
CA LEU A 10 32.47 12.18 12.22
C LEU A 10 32.60 13.23 13.33
N ASN A 11 33.48 13.01 14.31
CA ASN A 11 33.83 14.01 15.32
C ASN A 11 34.52 15.25 14.71
N ARG A 12 35.38 15.06 13.70
CA ARG A 12 35.99 16.17 12.95
C ARG A 12 34.94 16.94 12.15
N LEU A 13 34.02 16.24 11.48
CA LEU A 13 32.91 16.84 10.75
C LEU A 13 31.95 17.61 11.66
N ASP A 14 31.60 17.07 12.83
CA ASP A 14 30.76 17.76 13.83
C ASP A 14 31.40 19.10 14.27
N THR A 15 32.71 19.09 14.55
CA THR A 15 33.45 20.31 14.91
C THR A 15 33.50 21.32 13.76
N HIS A 16 33.69 20.84 12.52
CA HIS A 16 33.68 21.68 11.33
C HIS A 16 32.30 22.31 11.07
N LEU A 17 31.22 21.54 11.17
CA LEU A 17 29.86 22.03 10.98
C LEU A 17 29.46 23.01 12.08
N LEU A 18 29.87 22.78 13.33
CA LEU A 18 29.61 23.70 14.43
C LEU A 18 30.16 25.10 14.16
N THR A 19 31.36 25.17 13.61
CA THR A 19 32.10 26.42 13.38
C THR A 19 31.70 27.12 12.08
N LYS A 20 31.47 26.37 11.00
CA LYS A 20 31.21 26.95 9.66
C LYS A 20 29.74 26.89 9.20
N TYR A 21 28.98 25.88 9.62
CA TYR A 21 27.61 25.62 9.11
C TYR A 21 26.64 25.31 10.25
N PRO A 22 26.34 26.29 11.12
CA PRO A 22 25.61 26.06 12.37
C PRO A 22 24.21 25.46 12.17
N ILE A 23 23.51 25.78 11.07
CA ILE A 23 22.17 25.23 10.78
C ILE A 23 22.24 23.72 10.51
N ILE A 24 23.20 23.30 9.68
CA ILE A 24 23.47 21.88 9.39
C ILE A 24 23.92 21.15 10.66
N TRP A 25 24.68 21.83 11.52
CA TRP A 25 25.11 21.26 12.78
C TRP A 25 23.97 21.05 13.78
N ILE A 26 23.01 21.99 13.85
CA ILE A 26 21.85 21.92 14.76
C ILE A 26 20.94 20.76 14.38
N SER A 27 20.70 20.53 13.10
CA SER A 27 19.87 19.40 12.64
C SER A 27 20.49 18.04 12.98
N LYS A 28 21.79 17.99 13.27
CA LYS A 28 22.54 16.74 13.51
C LYS A 28 22.45 15.74 12.35
N ILE A 29 22.16 16.23 11.15
CA ILE A 29 21.98 15.42 9.95
C ILE A 29 23.18 14.51 9.67
N HIS A 30 24.41 14.95 9.92
CA HIS A 30 25.61 14.14 9.68
C HIS A 30 25.65 12.86 10.53
N TYR A 31 25.13 12.91 11.77
CA TYR A 31 24.97 11.70 12.59
C TYR A 31 23.87 10.80 12.02
N ILE A 32 22.75 11.37 11.57
CA ILE A 32 21.65 10.59 10.99
C ILE A 32 22.06 9.95 9.68
N LEU A 33 22.79 10.63 8.81
CA LEU A 33 23.26 10.04 7.56
C LEU A 33 24.17 8.85 7.85
N TRP A 34 25.13 9.01 8.78
CA TRP A 34 26.03 7.93 9.16
C TRP A 34 25.29 6.73 9.77
N TYR A 35 24.54 6.95 10.85
CA TYR A 35 23.84 5.87 11.54
C TYR A 35 22.64 5.35 10.72
N GLY A 36 22.03 6.16 9.89
CA GLY A 36 20.96 5.79 8.97
C GLY A 36 21.45 4.86 7.87
N ILE A 37 22.63 5.11 7.28
CA ILE A 37 23.26 4.15 6.35
C ILE A 37 23.59 2.83 7.07
N LEU A 38 24.13 2.88 8.28
CA LEU A 38 24.41 1.67 9.06
C LEU A 38 23.12 0.89 9.34
N LEU A 39 22.06 1.58 9.73
CA LEU A 39 20.72 1.00 9.90
C LEU A 39 20.25 0.37 8.58
N TYR A 40 20.34 1.07 7.45
CA TYR A 40 19.93 0.52 6.15
C TYR A 40 20.72 -0.74 5.79
N ALA A 41 22.02 -0.77 6.09
CA ALA A 41 22.84 -1.96 5.93
C ALA A 41 22.35 -3.13 6.82
N ILE A 42 22.03 -2.86 8.09
CA ILE A 42 21.45 -3.87 8.99
C ILE A 42 20.10 -4.39 8.46
N SER A 43 19.22 -3.49 8.01
CA SER A 43 17.91 -3.81 7.42
C SER A 43 18.06 -4.73 6.19
N THR A 44 19.00 -4.40 5.30
CA THR A 44 19.39 -5.24 4.15
C THR A 44 19.92 -6.61 4.59
N LEU A 45 20.82 -6.66 5.57
CA LEU A 45 21.37 -7.93 6.07
C LEU A 45 20.27 -8.82 6.66
N ILE A 46 19.34 -8.25 7.42
CA ILE A 46 18.17 -8.99 7.92
C ILE A 46 17.38 -9.57 6.75
N GLY A 47 17.11 -8.79 5.70
CA GLY A 47 16.39 -9.28 4.52
C GLY A 47 17.10 -10.43 3.79
N PHE A 48 18.44 -10.43 3.78
CA PHE A 48 19.23 -11.55 3.24
C PHE A 48 19.21 -12.79 4.15
N PHE A 49 19.29 -12.63 5.47
CA PHE A 49 19.40 -13.74 6.42
C PHE A 49 18.07 -14.36 6.83
N VAL A 50 16.95 -13.62 6.74
CA VAL A 50 15.63 -14.18 7.03
C VAL A 50 15.36 -15.36 6.09
N PRO A 51 15.00 -16.54 6.63
CA PRO A 51 14.68 -17.71 5.81
C PRO A 51 13.44 -17.40 4.98
N VAL A 52 13.45 -17.88 3.74
CA VAL A 52 12.29 -17.73 2.86
C VAL A 52 11.41 -18.94 3.04
N ASP A 53 10.16 -18.68 3.41
CA ASP A 53 9.07 -19.64 3.33
C ASP A 53 8.16 -19.20 2.19
N LEU A 54 8.04 -20.05 1.16
CA LEU A 54 7.18 -19.77 0.01
C LEU A 54 5.72 -20.15 0.31
N THR A 55 5.48 -21.02 1.26
CA THR A 55 4.14 -21.58 1.53
C THR A 55 3.29 -20.67 2.40
N SER A 56 3.92 -19.81 3.21
CA SER A 56 3.26 -18.72 3.91
C SER A 56 3.39 -17.42 3.12
N ARG A 57 2.37 -16.57 3.18
CA ARG A 57 2.47 -15.24 2.59
C ARG A 57 3.51 -14.44 3.37
N ALA A 58 4.65 -14.19 2.75
CA ALA A 58 5.71 -13.42 3.38
C ALA A 58 5.26 -11.97 3.55
N ASP A 59 4.84 -11.60 4.77
CA ASP A 59 4.37 -10.26 5.07
C ASP A 59 5.55 -9.28 5.22
N SER A 60 6.10 -8.88 4.07
CA SER A 60 7.14 -7.84 4.00
C SER A 60 6.66 -6.50 4.58
N GLY A 61 5.34 -6.27 4.64
CA GLY A 61 4.72 -5.13 5.30
C GLY A 61 4.87 -5.18 6.82
N LEU A 62 4.63 -6.34 7.44
CA LEU A 62 4.85 -6.55 8.88
C LEU A 62 6.31 -6.30 9.27
N TRP A 63 7.27 -6.83 8.49
CA TRP A 63 8.69 -6.58 8.75
C TRP A 63 9.08 -5.11 8.56
N PHE A 64 8.56 -4.46 7.52
CA PHE A 64 8.74 -3.02 7.33
C PHE A 64 8.21 -2.24 8.54
N LEU A 65 7.05 -2.61 9.07
CA LEU A 65 6.46 -1.99 10.26
C LEU A 65 7.32 -2.19 11.50
N LEU A 66 7.75 -3.43 11.78
CA LEU A 66 8.60 -3.76 12.93
C LEU A 66 9.91 -2.96 12.92
N LEU A 67 10.58 -2.88 11.78
CA LEU A 67 11.79 -2.07 11.60
C LEU A 67 11.47 -0.58 11.78
N SER A 68 10.36 -0.10 11.20
CA SER A 68 9.94 1.30 11.31
C SER A 68 9.64 1.72 12.75
N VAL A 69 9.11 0.84 13.60
CA VAL A 69 8.91 1.11 15.03
C VAL A 69 10.25 1.37 15.74
N LEU A 70 11.28 0.58 15.44
CA LEU A 70 12.63 0.80 16.01
C LEU A 70 13.21 2.13 15.54
N ALA A 71 13.09 2.44 14.24
CA ALA A 71 13.54 3.73 13.71
C ALA A 71 12.75 4.91 14.30
N PHE A 72 11.46 4.73 14.57
CA PHE A 72 10.63 5.74 15.21
C PHE A 72 11.11 6.05 16.62
N ILE A 73 11.45 5.04 17.44
CA ILE A 73 12.04 5.24 18.78
C ILE A 73 13.36 6.02 18.69
N LEU A 74 14.24 5.65 17.76
CA LEU A 74 15.50 6.37 17.53
C LEU A 74 15.27 7.81 17.06
N SER A 75 14.24 8.04 16.24
CA SER A 75 13.86 9.37 15.78
C SER A 75 13.44 10.29 16.94
N TRP A 76 12.80 9.76 17.99
CA TRP A 76 12.47 10.54 19.20
C TRP A 76 13.70 10.95 19.99
N PHE A 77 14.68 10.06 20.13
CA PHE A 77 15.95 10.39 20.78
C PHE A 77 16.69 11.50 20.01
N TRP A 78 16.71 11.41 18.68
CA TRP A 78 17.24 12.48 17.84
C TRP A 78 16.43 13.77 17.97
N ALA A 79 15.10 13.69 17.90
CA ALA A 79 14.21 14.85 17.99
C ALA A 79 14.43 15.59 19.31
N TYR A 80 14.52 14.88 20.43
CA TYR A 80 14.88 15.47 21.73
C TYR A 80 16.18 16.26 21.68
N ARG A 81 17.23 15.73 21.04
CA ARG A 81 18.51 16.43 20.85
C ARG A 81 18.35 17.67 19.97
N TYR A 82 17.65 17.54 18.85
CA TYR A 82 17.35 18.65 17.96
C TYR A 82 16.60 19.78 18.68
N LEU A 83 15.64 19.44 19.53
CA LEU A 83 14.80 20.39 20.25
C LEU A 83 15.49 21.13 21.40
N ILE A 84 16.38 20.46 22.15
CA ILE A 84 17.14 21.12 23.23
C ILE A 84 18.06 22.22 22.69
N PHE A 85 18.67 22.01 21.52
CA PHE A 85 19.56 22.99 20.91
C PHE A 85 18.78 24.06 20.12
N ASN A 86 17.87 24.76 20.80
CA ASN A 86 17.12 25.86 20.20
C ASN A 86 17.95 27.16 20.17
N LYS A 87 18.88 27.26 19.20
CA LYS A 87 19.72 28.46 19.05
C LYS A 87 18.91 29.73 18.80
N GLU A 88 17.71 29.66 18.21
CA GLU A 88 16.89 30.85 17.94
C GLU A 88 16.48 31.59 19.21
N LYS A 89 16.33 30.89 20.33
CA LYS A 89 16.03 31.52 21.63
C LYS A 89 17.27 32.15 22.28
N ASN A 90 18.47 31.71 21.90
CA ASN A 90 19.71 32.03 22.62
C ASN A 90 20.69 32.90 21.82
N PHE A 91 20.68 32.87 20.48
CA PHE A 91 21.65 33.57 19.63
C PHE A 91 20.99 34.05 18.31
N GLY A 92 21.01 35.36 18.10
CA GLY A 92 20.15 36.13 17.20
C GLY A 92 20.28 35.93 15.68
N ASN A 93 19.41 36.68 14.98
CA ASN A 93 19.32 36.97 13.54
C ASN A 93 19.63 35.82 12.57
N LEU A 94 18.80 34.78 12.58
CA LEU A 94 18.69 33.88 11.42
C LEU A 94 18.03 34.62 10.25
N LYS A 95 18.56 34.42 9.03
CA LYS A 95 17.96 34.96 7.80
C LYS A 95 16.69 34.17 7.48
N ALA A 96 15.76 34.78 6.74
CA ALA A 96 14.54 34.07 6.28
C ALA A 96 14.87 32.78 5.49
N GLY A 97 15.97 32.80 4.72
CA GLY A 97 16.48 31.63 3.98
C GLY A 97 16.89 30.43 4.84
N ASP A 98 17.21 30.66 6.12
CA ASP A 98 17.69 29.61 7.02
C ASP A 98 16.55 28.69 7.51
N GLU A 99 15.31 29.17 7.46
CA GLU A 99 14.12 28.38 7.81
C GLU A 99 13.86 27.27 6.82
N TYR A 100 13.97 27.57 5.52
CA TYR A 100 13.85 26.57 4.46
C TYR A 100 14.89 25.48 4.62
N LYS A 101 16.14 25.86 4.91
CA LYS A 101 17.22 24.90 5.16
C LYS A 101 16.92 24.05 6.37
N ASN A 102 16.51 24.66 7.49
CA ASN A 102 16.20 23.92 8.70
C ASN A 102 15.03 22.95 8.50
N PHE A 103 13.94 23.38 7.86
CA PHE A 103 12.80 22.53 7.53
C PHE A 103 13.23 21.34 6.66
N PHE A 104 13.96 21.61 5.56
CA PHE A 104 14.42 20.55 4.66
C PHE A 104 15.37 19.56 5.33
N LEU A 105 16.27 20.04 6.20
CA LEU A 105 17.16 19.17 6.96
C LEU A 105 16.39 18.27 7.93
N VAL A 106 15.40 18.79 8.65
CA VAL A 106 14.53 18.00 9.53
C VAL A 106 13.70 16.99 8.73
N PHE A 107 13.16 17.40 7.59
CA PHE A 107 12.43 16.53 6.66
C PHE A 107 13.29 15.38 6.14
N LEU A 108 14.53 15.64 5.74
CA LEU A 108 15.47 14.61 5.30
C LEU A 108 15.85 13.66 6.44
N CYS A 109 16.06 14.20 7.64
CA CYS A 109 16.34 13.41 8.84
C CYS A 109 15.21 12.44 9.16
N LEU A 110 13.96 12.92 9.17
CA LEU A 110 12.79 12.06 9.41
C LEU A 110 12.54 11.10 8.24
N SER A 111 12.77 11.51 7.00
CA SER A 111 12.73 10.62 5.83
C SER A 111 13.68 9.43 6.00
N MET A 112 14.92 9.68 6.41
CA MET A 112 15.90 8.62 6.65
C MET A 112 15.38 7.58 7.66
N PHE A 113 14.76 8.00 8.75
CA PHE A 113 14.18 7.08 9.74
C PHE A 113 12.95 6.35 9.18
N ALA A 114 12.04 7.07 8.53
CA ALA A 114 10.80 6.50 8.01
C ALA A 114 11.03 5.45 6.93
N TRP A 115 12.10 5.59 6.13
CA TRP A 115 12.47 4.65 5.07
C TRP A 115 13.39 3.50 5.53
N PHE A 116 13.68 3.38 6.83
CA PHE A 116 14.56 2.32 7.36
C PHE A 116 14.12 0.89 7.06
N GLY A 117 12.81 0.63 6.95
CA GLY A 117 12.29 -0.69 6.60
C GLY A 117 12.44 -1.06 5.13
N SER A 118 12.68 -0.12 4.22
CA SER A 118 12.66 -0.42 2.77
C SER A 118 13.80 -1.30 2.27
N PRO A 119 15.05 -1.21 2.78
CA PRO A 119 16.13 -2.08 2.32
C PRO A 119 15.86 -3.57 2.64
N PHE A 120 15.21 -3.87 3.77
CA PHE A 120 14.70 -5.22 4.06
C PHE A 120 13.73 -5.70 2.97
N VAL A 121 12.71 -4.89 2.64
CA VAL A 121 11.69 -5.26 1.64
C VAL A 121 12.35 -5.53 0.28
N VAL A 122 13.27 -4.67 -0.15
CA VAL A 122 13.99 -4.85 -1.42
C VAL A 122 14.85 -6.10 -1.41
N SER A 123 15.68 -6.29 -0.39
CA SER A 123 16.62 -7.43 -0.32
C SER A 123 15.91 -8.77 -0.18
N TYR A 124 14.88 -8.86 0.68
CA TYR A 124 14.07 -10.06 0.84
C TYR A 124 13.36 -10.45 -0.46
N ASN A 125 12.66 -9.51 -1.11
CA ASN A 125 11.98 -9.80 -2.38
C ASN A 125 12.96 -10.10 -3.51
N THR A 126 14.12 -9.45 -3.56
CA THR A 126 15.18 -9.79 -4.54
C THR A 126 15.68 -11.22 -4.33
N LYS A 127 15.82 -11.67 -3.08
CA LYS A 127 16.19 -13.06 -2.78
C LYS A 127 15.12 -14.03 -3.26
N VAL A 128 13.84 -13.77 -2.98
CA VAL A 128 12.71 -14.59 -3.43
C VAL A 128 12.62 -14.63 -4.97
N ALA A 129 12.72 -13.47 -5.63
CA ALA A 129 12.66 -13.36 -7.08
C ALA A 129 13.77 -14.16 -7.79
N ASN A 130 14.94 -14.28 -7.17
CA ASN A 130 16.08 -15.00 -7.75
C ASN A 130 16.17 -16.47 -7.33
N MET A 131 15.17 -17.02 -6.61
CA MET A 131 15.17 -18.44 -6.24
C MET A 131 14.99 -19.38 -7.43
N PHE A 132 14.25 -18.94 -8.44
CA PHE A 132 13.95 -19.71 -9.65
C PHE A 132 14.10 -18.82 -10.88
N THR A 133 14.48 -19.41 -12.01
CA THR A 133 14.56 -18.66 -13.28
C THR A 133 13.16 -18.44 -13.87
N ASP A 134 12.98 -17.41 -14.70
CA ASP A 134 11.68 -17.11 -15.33
C ASP A 134 11.17 -18.30 -16.14
N LYS A 135 12.06 -18.92 -16.91
CA LYS A 135 11.77 -20.09 -17.72
C LYS A 135 11.31 -21.26 -16.86
N GLU A 136 12.02 -21.53 -15.77
CA GLU A 136 11.74 -22.62 -14.85
C GLU A 136 10.37 -22.46 -14.18
N ILE A 137 10.04 -21.26 -13.70
CA ILE A 137 8.73 -20.99 -13.08
C ILE A 137 7.61 -21.21 -14.10
N ILE A 138 7.75 -20.67 -15.31
CA ILE A 138 6.75 -20.82 -16.37
C ILE A 138 6.57 -22.30 -16.74
N GLU A 139 7.67 -23.04 -16.89
CA GLU A 139 7.66 -24.47 -17.19
C GLU A 139 6.98 -25.26 -16.08
N ASP A 140 7.30 -24.98 -14.82
CA ASP A 140 6.68 -25.63 -13.65
C ASP A 140 5.17 -25.36 -13.57
N VAL A 141 4.73 -24.11 -13.75
CA VAL A 141 3.30 -23.74 -13.77
C VAL A 141 2.57 -24.46 -14.91
N ASN A 142 3.15 -24.48 -16.11
CA ASN A 142 2.58 -25.17 -17.25
C ASN A 142 2.45 -26.67 -16.99
N ILE A 143 3.49 -27.30 -16.43
CA ILE A 143 3.47 -28.72 -16.09
C ILE A 143 2.39 -28.98 -15.03
N LEU A 144 2.33 -28.21 -13.95
CA LEU A 144 1.32 -28.43 -12.90
C LEU A 144 -0.10 -28.27 -13.44
N ASN A 145 -0.37 -27.24 -14.25
CA ASN A 145 -1.67 -27.05 -14.90
C ASN A 145 -2.02 -28.21 -15.86
N GLU A 146 -1.06 -28.70 -16.63
CA GLU A 146 -1.26 -29.85 -17.55
C GLU A 146 -1.51 -31.15 -16.79
N LEU A 147 -0.88 -31.32 -15.62
CA LEU A 147 -0.99 -32.53 -14.81
C LEU A 147 -2.18 -32.51 -13.84
N GLU A 148 -2.78 -31.35 -13.60
CA GLU A 148 -3.89 -31.17 -12.66
C GLU A 148 -5.07 -32.13 -12.89
N PRO A 149 -5.54 -32.38 -14.13
CA PRO A 149 -6.65 -33.31 -14.35
C PRO A 149 -6.32 -34.78 -14.02
N PHE A 150 -5.05 -35.13 -13.77
CA PHE A 150 -4.65 -36.49 -13.33
C PHE A 150 -4.69 -36.66 -11.81
N ILE A 151 -5.03 -35.59 -11.07
CA ILE A 151 -5.10 -35.59 -9.60
C ILE A 151 -6.56 -35.33 -9.21
N PRO A 152 -7.40 -36.37 -9.07
CA PRO A 152 -8.85 -36.26 -8.84
C PRO A 152 -9.20 -35.81 -7.41
N THR A 153 -8.45 -34.87 -6.86
CA THR A 153 -8.66 -34.24 -5.54
C THR A 153 -9.67 -33.10 -5.60
N SER A 154 -10.03 -32.63 -6.81
CA SER A 154 -11.02 -31.59 -7.02
C SER A 154 -11.83 -31.87 -8.28
N TYR A 155 -13.15 -31.72 -8.20
CA TYR A 155 -14.05 -31.92 -9.35
C TYR A 155 -13.99 -30.76 -10.36
N TYR A 156 -13.49 -29.59 -9.94
CA TYR A 156 -13.40 -28.40 -10.79
C TYR A 156 -12.52 -28.61 -12.03
N SER A 157 -11.56 -29.54 -11.97
CA SER A 157 -10.65 -29.88 -13.07
C SER A 157 -11.33 -30.54 -14.27
N TYR A 158 -12.61 -30.91 -14.17
CA TYR A 158 -13.34 -31.65 -15.20
C TYR A 158 -14.61 -30.92 -15.65
N GLU A 159 -15.07 -31.20 -16.87
CA GLU A 159 -16.30 -30.59 -17.40
C GLU A 159 -17.56 -31.24 -16.82
N ASN A 160 -18.54 -30.42 -16.47
CA ASN A 160 -19.89 -30.88 -16.17
C ASN A 160 -20.69 -31.02 -17.48
N THR A 161 -20.75 -32.22 -18.04
CA THR A 161 -21.32 -32.46 -19.38
C THR A 161 -22.72 -33.07 -19.42
N TYR A 162 -23.57 -32.89 -18.39
CA TYR A 162 -24.89 -33.54 -18.35
C TYR A 162 -26.08 -32.58 -18.17
N ASP A 163 -27.12 -32.84 -18.99
CA ASP A 163 -28.32 -32.02 -19.18
C ASP A 163 -29.45 -32.31 -18.15
N THR A 164 -29.33 -33.39 -17.36
CA THR A 164 -30.39 -33.79 -16.43
C THR A 164 -30.11 -33.36 -14.99
N ILE A 165 -31.12 -32.78 -14.32
CA ILE A 165 -31.08 -32.35 -12.90
C ILE A 165 -30.55 -33.44 -11.94
N LYS A 166 -30.79 -34.73 -12.25
CA LYS A 166 -30.35 -35.88 -11.42
C LYS A 166 -28.85 -36.14 -11.41
N LYS A 167 -28.05 -35.51 -12.28
CA LYS A 167 -26.60 -35.77 -12.42
C LYS A 167 -25.72 -34.55 -12.16
N ARG A 168 -26.24 -33.53 -11.46
CA ARG A 168 -25.51 -32.28 -11.18
C ARG A 168 -24.18 -32.46 -10.43
N THR A 169 -23.99 -33.57 -9.74
CA THR A 169 -22.76 -33.87 -8.97
C THR A 169 -21.73 -34.71 -9.73
N TYR A 170 -21.98 -35.08 -10.99
CA TYR A 170 -21.06 -35.91 -11.77
C TYR A 170 -20.26 -35.09 -12.78
N PHE A 171 -18.94 -35.26 -12.77
CA PHE A 171 -18.03 -34.56 -13.68
C PHE A 171 -17.29 -35.56 -14.58
N ASN A 172 -17.13 -35.23 -15.86
CA ASN A 172 -16.59 -36.14 -16.87
C ASN A 172 -15.06 -36.15 -16.85
N VAL A 173 -14.46 -37.22 -16.32
CA VAL A 173 -12.99 -37.35 -16.18
C VAL A 173 -12.27 -37.40 -17.54
N ASN A 174 -12.98 -37.77 -18.61
CA ASN A 174 -12.43 -37.78 -19.97
C ASN A 174 -12.39 -36.39 -20.61
N LYS A 175 -12.94 -35.36 -19.95
CA LYS A 175 -12.95 -33.97 -20.42
C LYS A 175 -12.47 -33.02 -19.33
N ALA A 176 -11.25 -32.53 -19.46
CA ALA A 176 -10.69 -31.56 -18.52
C ALA A 176 -11.25 -30.15 -18.77
N ASN A 177 -11.48 -29.39 -17.70
CA ASN A 177 -12.00 -28.02 -17.74
C ASN A 177 -10.90 -26.96 -18.02
N GLY A 178 -9.78 -27.35 -18.65
CA GLY A 178 -8.70 -26.45 -19.06
C GLY A 178 -8.20 -25.51 -17.97
N GLN A 179 -8.15 -25.93 -16.70
CA GLN A 179 -7.93 -24.99 -15.60
C GLN A 179 -6.48 -24.54 -15.48
N ASN A 180 -6.27 -23.23 -15.44
CA ASN A 180 -5.04 -22.56 -15.04
C ASN A 180 -4.92 -22.48 -13.50
N SER A 181 -5.18 -23.60 -12.82
CA SER A 181 -5.27 -23.71 -11.36
C SER A 181 -4.05 -23.20 -10.62
N TYR A 182 -2.88 -23.23 -11.23
CA TYR A 182 -1.61 -22.79 -10.62
C TYR A 182 -1.07 -21.50 -11.22
N THR A 183 -1.75 -20.93 -12.21
CA THR A 183 -1.37 -19.63 -12.77
C THR A 183 -1.77 -18.54 -11.77
N PRO A 184 -0.83 -17.69 -11.33
CA PRO A 184 -1.13 -16.60 -10.42
C PRO A 184 -2.23 -15.68 -10.95
N TRP A 185 -3.11 -15.24 -10.07
CA TRP A 185 -4.37 -14.59 -10.45
C TRP A 185 -4.18 -13.27 -11.22
N HIS A 186 -3.13 -12.52 -10.91
CA HIS A 186 -2.72 -11.31 -11.62
C HIS A 186 -2.30 -11.55 -13.09
N PHE A 187 -2.19 -12.82 -13.50
CA PHE A 187 -1.69 -13.25 -14.81
C PHE A 187 -2.72 -14.07 -15.60
N LEU A 188 -3.95 -14.24 -15.07
CA LEU A 188 -4.93 -15.22 -15.56
C LEU A 188 -5.58 -14.93 -16.92
N ASN A 189 -5.45 -13.73 -17.50
CA ASN A 189 -6.14 -13.40 -18.75
C ASN A 189 -5.14 -12.87 -19.77
N ASP A 190 -4.77 -13.73 -20.73
CA ASP A 190 -4.07 -13.34 -21.97
C ASP A 190 -2.92 -12.36 -21.74
N SER A 191 -2.12 -12.63 -20.70
CA SER A 191 -1.02 -11.76 -20.33
C SER A 191 -0.06 -11.66 -21.51
N ILE A 192 -0.19 -10.59 -22.29
CA ILE A 192 0.73 -10.17 -23.36
C ILE A 192 2.19 -10.25 -22.86
N ASN A 193 2.38 -10.12 -21.55
CA ASN A 193 3.68 -10.12 -20.89
C ASN A 193 4.30 -11.53 -20.76
N TYR A 194 3.52 -12.63 -20.79
CA TYR A 194 4.03 -14.00 -20.63
C TYR A 194 3.35 -14.99 -21.60
N PRO A 195 3.57 -14.86 -22.92
CA PRO A 195 2.95 -15.70 -23.93
C PRO A 195 3.33 -17.19 -23.83
N GLN A 196 4.33 -17.53 -23.01
CA GLN A 196 4.76 -18.90 -22.79
C GLN A 196 3.86 -19.68 -21.81
N ILE A 197 3.02 -19.00 -21.01
CA ILE A 197 2.02 -19.68 -20.16
C ILE A 197 0.92 -20.21 -21.07
N LYS A 198 0.64 -21.51 -20.99
CA LYS A 198 -0.41 -22.15 -21.80
C LYS A 198 -1.77 -21.58 -21.42
N SER A 199 -2.55 -21.19 -22.42
CA SER A 199 -3.95 -20.79 -22.22
C SER A 199 -4.82 -21.98 -21.82
N ASN A 200 -5.97 -21.70 -21.20
CA ASN A 200 -6.94 -22.74 -20.82
C ASN A 200 -7.37 -23.60 -22.02
N TYR A 201 -7.53 -22.98 -23.18
CA TYR A 201 -7.82 -23.68 -24.44
C TYR A 201 -6.69 -24.65 -24.82
N LYS A 202 -5.44 -24.21 -24.73
CA LYS A 202 -4.29 -25.06 -25.05
C LYS A 202 -4.14 -26.21 -24.06
N LEU A 203 -4.33 -25.96 -22.77
CA LEU A 203 -4.35 -26.99 -21.72
C LEU A 203 -5.44 -28.03 -21.97
N HIS A 204 -6.65 -27.59 -22.35
CA HIS A 204 -7.75 -28.48 -22.71
C HIS A 204 -7.42 -29.37 -23.92
N LEU A 205 -6.81 -28.81 -24.98
CA LEU A 205 -6.41 -29.58 -26.16
C LEU A 205 -5.29 -30.59 -25.88
N ASP A 206 -4.36 -30.24 -24.99
CA ASP A 206 -3.21 -31.09 -24.64
C ASP A 206 -3.62 -32.24 -23.70
N TYR A 207 -4.76 -32.14 -23.01
CA TYR A 207 -5.25 -33.22 -22.14
C TYR A 207 -5.62 -34.47 -22.95
N ARG A 208 -4.91 -35.57 -22.68
CA ARG A 208 -5.17 -36.90 -23.22
C ARG A 208 -5.43 -37.87 -22.05
N PRO A 209 -6.69 -38.27 -21.79
CA PRO A 209 -6.97 -39.25 -20.75
C PRO A 209 -6.29 -40.58 -21.09
N THR A 210 -5.85 -41.31 -20.07
CA THR A 210 -5.19 -42.61 -20.23
C THR A 210 -5.63 -43.56 -19.13
N SER A 211 -5.68 -44.86 -19.43
CA SER A 211 -5.97 -45.93 -18.47
C SER A 211 -4.71 -46.68 -18.00
N ASP A 212 -3.52 -46.24 -18.43
CA ASP A 212 -2.24 -46.80 -17.99
C ASP A 212 -1.86 -46.25 -16.61
N PHE A 213 -1.94 -47.11 -15.59
CA PHE A 213 -1.59 -46.78 -14.21
C PHE A 213 -0.17 -46.23 -14.06
N ASN A 214 0.82 -46.84 -14.72
CA ASN A 214 2.22 -46.42 -14.58
C ASN A 214 2.45 -45.04 -15.20
N ALA A 215 1.78 -44.76 -16.33
CA ALA A 215 1.84 -43.44 -16.95
C ALA A 215 1.21 -42.35 -16.06
N VAL A 216 0.08 -42.66 -15.41
CA VAL A 216 -0.57 -41.72 -14.46
C VAL A 216 0.30 -41.54 -13.22
N LYS A 217 0.83 -42.62 -12.64
CA LYS A 217 1.74 -42.55 -11.49
C LYS A 217 2.94 -41.66 -11.77
N ALA A 218 3.61 -41.83 -12.91
CA ALA A 218 4.75 -41.00 -13.30
C ALA A 218 4.38 -39.51 -13.42
N LYS A 219 3.17 -39.20 -13.93
CA LYS A 219 2.63 -37.83 -13.95
C LYS A 219 2.42 -37.28 -12.54
N VAL A 220 1.81 -38.04 -11.64
CA VAL A 220 1.58 -37.63 -10.25
C VAL A 220 2.92 -37.42 -9.53
N GLU A 221 3.90 -38.30 -9.71
CA GLU A 221 5.25 -38.15 -9.15
C GLU A 221 5.93 -36.87 -9.64
N LYS A 222 5.80 -36.54 -10.93
CA LYS A 222 6.31 -35.30 -11.50
C LYS A 222 5.64 -34.08 -10.86
N HIS A 223 4.32 -34.10 -10.70
CA HIS A 223 3.58 -33.04 -10.02
C HIS A 223 4.06 -32.86 -8.57
N MET A 224 4.16 -33.95 -7.80
CA MET A 224 4.64 -33.93 -6.42
C MET A 224 6.08 -33.43 -6.30
N ALA A 225 6.94 -33.79 -7.27
CA ALA A 225 8.33 -33.32 -7.30
C ALA A 225 8.40 -31.79 -7.47
N ILE A 226 7.56 -31.21 -8.32
CA ILE A 226 7.44 -29.75 -8.44
C ILE A 226 6.89 -29.16 -7.14
N CYS A 227 5.85 -29.71 -6.53
CA CYS A 227 5.37 -29.21 -5.23
C CYS A 227 6.49 -29.16 -4.18
N ARG A 228 7.28 -30.23 -4.05
CA ARG A 228 8.40 -30.32 -3.09
C ARG A 228 9.50 -29.31 -3.37
N LYS A 229 9.76 -28.99 -4.64
CA LYS A 229 10.71 -27.95 -5.04
C LYS A 229 10.33 -26.56 -4.50
N TYR A 230 9.03 -26.27 -4.36
CA TYR A 230 8.51 -25.05 -3.77
C TYR A 230 8.22 -25.17 -2.26
N GLY A 231 8.70 -26.24 -1.60
CA GLY A 231 8.49 -26.48 -0.17
C GLY A 231 7.10 -26.98 0.21
N VAL A 232 6.28 -27.39 -0.76
CA VAL A 232 4.95 -27.95 -0.53
C VAL A 232 5.03 -29.47 -0.53
N PHE A 233 4.50 -30.11 0.51
CA PHE A 233 4.56 -31.57 0.69
C PHE A 233 3.14 -32.16 0.68
N PRO A 234 2.67 -32.63 -0.49
CA PRO A 234 1.37 -33.29 -0.58
C PRO A 234 1.29 -34.51 0.36
N GLN A 235 0.14 -34.70 1.01
CA GLN A 235 -0.08 -35.74 2.03
C GLN A 235 -0.62 -37.06 1.45
N PHE A 236 -0.56 -37.24 0.13
CA PHE A 236 -0.97 -38.46 -0.57
C PHE A 236 0.22 -39.14 -1.23
N SER A 237 0.06 -40.43 -1.56
CA SER A 237 1.03 -41.16 -2.38
C SER A 237 0.67 -41.09 -3.86
N ALA A 238 1.67 -41.21 -4.75
CA ALA A 238 1.42 -41.25 -6.18
C ALA A 238 0.60 -42.50 -6.60
N ASP A 239 0.78 -43.62 -5.90
CA ASP A 239 0.03 -44.87 -6.14
C ASP A 239 -1.46 -44.72 -5.83
N GLU A 240 -1.80 -44.07 -4.71
CA GLU A 240 -3.16 -43.78 -4.29
C GLU A 240 -3.89 -42.91 -5.32
N ILE A 241 -3.32 -41.75 -5.66
CA ILE A 241 -3.90 -40.82 -6.64
C ILE A 241 -4.03 -41.46 -8.02
N ALA A 242 -3.02 -42.23 -8.46
CA ALA A 242 -3.09 -42.93 -9.73
C ALA A 242 -4.21 -43.99 -9.73
N SER A 243 -4.38 -44.73 -8.64
CA SER A 243 -5.45 -45.72 -8.48
C SER A 243 -6.83 -45.03 -8.54
N ASP A 244 -7.00 -43.93 -7.83
CA ASP A 244 -8.26 -43.17 -7.80
C ASP A 244 -8.59 -42.57 -9.16
N TYR A 245 -7.61 -42.02 -9.86
CA TYR A 245 -7.81 -41.52 -11.23
C TYR A 245 -8.21 -42.64 -12.18
N ILE A 246 -7.53 -43.80 -12.15
CA ILE A 246 -7.87 -44.94 -13.02
C ILE A 246 -9.27 -45.47 -12.71
N LYS A 247 -9.68 -45.49 -11.44
CA LYS A 247 -11.04 -45.85 -11.03
C LYS A 247 -12.06 -44.88 -11.62
N ALA A 248 -11.83 -43.57 -11.48
CA ALA A 248 -12.72 -42.52 -11.99
C ALA A 248 -12.75 -42.50 -13.54
N GLN A 249 -11.62 -42.74 -14.19
CA GLN A 249 -11.50 -42.84 -15.65
C GLN A 249 -12.28 -44.03 -16.21
N LYS A 250 -12.22 -45.19 -15.56
CA LYS A 250 -13.01 -46.38 -15.93
C LYS A 250 -14.51 -46.17 -15.74
N ALA A 251 -14.90 -45.47 -14.69
CA ALA A 251 -16.29 -45.06 -14.48
C ALA A 251 -16.74 -44.01 -15.51
N GLY A 252 -15.80 -43.21 -16.04
CA GLY A 252 -16.06 -42.10 -16.94
C GLY A 252 -16.50 -40.81 -16.23
N TRP A 253 -16.69 -40.87 -14.91
CA TRP A 253 -17.13 -39.75 -14.08
C TRP A 253 -16.58 -39.82 -12.66
N ILE A 254 -16.59 -38.67 -11.99
CA ILE A 254 -16.35 -38.53 -10.56
C ILE A 254 -17.56 -37.83 -9.90
N ASP A 255 -18.02 -38.35 -8.77
CA ASP A 255 -19.10 -37.75 -7.98
C ASP A 255 -18.49 -36.79 -6.94
N ILE A 256 -19.02 -35.57 -6.80
CA ILE A 256 -18.60 -34.60 -5.77
C ILE A 256 -18.57 -35.26 -4.38
N GLN A 257 -19.52 -36.16 -4.09
CA GLN A 257 -19.60 -36.81 -2.79
C GLN A 257 -18.45 -37.80 -2.52
N GLU A 258 -17.83 -38.34 -3.57
CA GLU A 258 -16.70 -39.26 -3.47
C GLU A 258 -15.36 -38.51 -3.39
N VAL A 259 -15.30 -37.25 -3.83
CA VAL A 259 -14.11 -36.41 -3.72
C VAL A 259 -13.97 -35.92 -2.29
N GLN A 260 -13.07 -36.53 -1.51
CA GLN A 260 -12.67 -35.94 -0.24
C GLN A 260 -11.97 -34.59 -0.49
N LEU A 261 -12.59 -33.50 -0.02
CA LEU A 261 -12.07 -32.12 -0.11
C LEU A 261 -10.72 -31.90 0.59
N ASN A 262 -10.18 -32.92 1.27
CA ASN A 262 -8.89 -32.84 1.96
C ASN A 262 -7.70 -32.57 1.02
N GLY A 263 -7.89 -32.71 -0.30
CA GLY A 263 -6.86 -32.45 -1.31
C GLY A 263 -6.63 -30.99 -1.69
N ASP A 264 -7.46 -30.02 -1.29
CA ASP A 264 -7.26 -28.63 -1.76
C ASP A 264 -6.20 -27.86 -0.95
N TYR A 265 -5.83 -28.32 0.25
CA TYR A 265 -4.90 -27.58 1.10
C TYR A 265 -3.50 -27.41 0.49
N TYR A 266 -2.92 -28.47 -0.08
CA TYR A 266 -1.61 -28.37 -0.73
C TYR A 266 -1.67 -27.51 -1.99
N LYS A 267 -2.82 -27.50 -2.70
CA LYS A 267 -3.06 -26.66 -3.88
C LYS A 267 -3.01 -25.18 -3.53
N GLU A 268 -3.64 -24.80 -2.42
CA GLU A 268 -3.57 -23.43 -1.90
C GLU A 268 -2.15 -23.05 -1.46
N GLN A 269 -1.39 -23.98 -0.88
CA GLN A 269 0.02 -23.73 -0.54
C GLN A 269 0.89 -23.51 -1.77
N ILE A 270 0.76 -24.34 -2.83
CA ILE A 270 1.55 -24.17 -4.05
C ILE A 270 1.12 -22.93 -4.84
N ARG A 271 -0.18 -22.59 -4.85
CA ARG A 271 -0.67 -21.31 -5.37
C ARG A 271 -0.06 -20.14 -4.63
N THR A 272 0.00 -20.20 -3.30
CA THR A 272 0.63 -19.19 -2.45
C THR A 272 2.12 -19.08 -2.76
N ALA A 273 2.82 -20.20 -2.93
CA ALA A 273 4.23 -20.22 -3.32
C ALA A 273 4.48 -19.56 -4.68
N PHE A 274 3.68 -19.88 -5.71
CA PHE A 274 3.79 -19.18 -6.98
C PHE A 274 3.46 -17.70 -6.85
N ASN A 275 2.35 -17.33 -6.20
CA ASN A 275 2.01 -15.93 -6.00
C ASN A 275 3.16 -15.16 -5.33
N ASN A 276 3.78 -15.71 -4.28
CA ASN A 276 4.93 -15.09 -3.62
C ASN A 276 6.13 -14.90 -4.56
N VAL A 277 6.48 -15.92 -5.36
CA VAL A 277 7.61 -15.82 -6.31
C VAL A 277 7.30 -14.84 -7.43
N PHE A 278 6.10 -14.89 -8.01
CA PHE A 278 5.68 -14.01 -9.09
C PHE A 278 5.53 -12.55 -8.61
N ASP A 279 4.94 -12.32 -7.45
CA ASP A 279 4.81 -10.98 -6.86
C ASP A 279 6.18 -10.37 -6.55
N ALA A 280 7.13 -11.18 -6.06
CA ALA A 280 8.49 -10.72 -5.81
C ALA A 280 9.26 -10.39 -7.10
N LYS A 281 9.04 -11.16 -8.18
CA LYS A 281 9.78 -11.02 -9.44
C LYS A 281 9.20 -9.97 -10.38
N PHE A 282 7.89 -9.97 -10.53
CA PHE A 282 7.17 -9.19 -11.54
C PHE A 282 6.22 -8.17 -10.92
N GLY A 283 5.84 -8.38 -9.66
CA GLY A 283 5.00 -7.47 -8.92
C GLY A 283 5.73 -6.18 -8.56
N LYS A 284 4.93 -5.13 -8.35
CA LYS A 284 5.43 -3.87 -7.81
C LYS A 284 5.47 -3.98 -6.29
N LEU A 285 6.65 -3.85 -5.69
CA LEU A 285 6.76 -3.82 -4.22
C LEU A 285 5.88 -2.71 -3.65
N PHE A 286 5.18 -3.00 -2.54
CA PHE A 286 4.27 -2.03 -1.91
C PHE A 286 4.98 -0.72 -1.52
N ILE A 287 6.28 -0.77 -1.20
CA ILE A 287 7.07 0.43 -0.88
C ILE A 287 7.20 1.42 -2.06
N TRP A 288 7.00 0.93 -3.28
CA TRP A 288 6.96 1.73 -4.50
C TRP A 288 5.55 2.09 -4.92
N ASP A 289 4.55 1.54 -4.23
CA ASP A 289 3.17 1.89 -4.49
C ASP A 289 2.97 3.41 -4.36
N LYS A 290 2.21 3.99 -5.31
CA LYS A 290 2.08 5.46 -5.38
C LYS A 290 1.39 5.97 -4.13
N ASP A 291 0.36 5.28 -3.66
CA ASP A 291 -0.41 5.70 -2.50
C ASP A 291 0.39 5.52 -1.22
N PHE A 292 1.18 4.45 -1.13
CA PHE A 292 2.14 4.27 -0.03
C PHE A 292 3.19 5.39 0.03
N LEU A 293 3.83 5.72 -1.11
CA LEU A 293 4.82 6.79 -1.19
C LEU A 293 4.24 8.14 -0.75
N TRP A 294 3.01 8.44 -1.18
CA TRP A 294 2.29 9.64 -0.77
C TRP A 294 1.95 9.64 0.71
N GLY A 295 1.41 8.54 1.23
CA GLY A 295 1.13 8.39 2.66
C GLY A 295 2.38 8.66 3.50
N MET A 296 3.51 8.04 3.12
CA MET A 296 4.80 8.25 3.79
C MET A 296 5.26 9.71 3.69
N PHE A 297 5.19 10.34 2.52
CA PHE A 297 5.54 11.74 2.33
C PHE A 297 4.75 12.65 3.28
N TYR A 298 3.42 12.52 3.34
CA TYR A 298 2.58 13.36 4.21
C TYR A 298 2.81 13.09 5.69
N VAL A 299 3.06 11.84 6.10
CA VAL A 299 3.42 11.50 7.49
C VAL A 299 4.73 12.18 7.86
N ILE A 300 5.78 12.05 7.04
CA ILE A 300 7.08 12.67 7.28
C ILE A 300 6.97 14.20 7.31
N PHE A 301 6.22 14.77 6.36
CA PHE A 301 6.00 16.20 6.27
C PHE A 301 5.27 16.75 7.51
N SER A 302 4.22 16.07 7.97
CA SER A 302 3.50 16.43 9.19
C SER A 302 4.34 16.30 10.44
N LEU A 303 5.15 15.24 10.58
CA LEU A 303 6.10 15.11 11.69
C LEU A 303 7.16 16.22 11.67
N THR A 304 7.64 16.58 10.48
CA THR A 304 8.57 17.71 10.29
C THR A 304 7.93 19.01 10.77
N LEU A 305 6.69 19.26 10.34
CA LEU A 305 5.93 20.43 10.72
C LEU A 305 5.70 20.49 12.23
N LEU A 306 5.29 19.39 12.85
CA LEU A 306 5.10 19.28 14.29
C LEU A 306 6.38 19.60 15.07
N LEU A 307 7.54 19.08 14.65
CA LEU A 307 8.81 19.39 15.31
C LEU A 307 9.21 20.87 15.15
N VAL A 308 8.98 21.45 13.97
CA VAL A 308 9.25 22.88 13.72
C VAL A 308 8.31 23.76 14.55
N LEU A 309 7.01 23.44 14.59
CA LEU A 309 6.03 24.14 15.41
C LEU A 309 6.37 24.04 16.91
N PHE A 310 6.79 22.87 17.40
CA PHE A 310 7.22 22.71 18.79
C PHE A 310 8.36 23.69 19.13
N LYS A 311 9.36 23.79 18.23
CA LYS A 311 10.51 24.67 18.42
C LYS A 311 10.12 26.15 18.47
N LEU A 312 9.12 26.54 17.70
CA LEU A 312 8.60 27.91 17.59
C LEU A 312 7.59 28.29 18.68
N ASN A 313 7.18 27.36 19.55
CA ASN A 313 6.11 27.56 20.53
C ASN A 313 6.52 27.30 21.98
N HIS A 314 5.62 27.64 22.90
CA HIS A 314 5.72 27.20 24.29
C HIS A 314 5.21 25.77 24.44
N TRP A 315 5.95 24.94 25.19
CA TRP A 315 5.65 23.51 25.33
C TRP A 315 4.23 23.21 25.81
N LYS A 316 3.69 24.03 26.74
CA LYS A 316 2.31 23.87 27.25
C LYS A 316 1.26 24.03 26.14
N GLN A 317 1.44 25.03 25.27
CA GLN A 317 0.50 25.34 24.19
C GLN A 317 0.57 24.30 23.09
N TYR A 318 1.79 23.89 22.74
CA TYR A 318 1.99 22.80 21.80
C TYR A 318 1.36 21.50 22.32
N LEU A 319 1.51 21.16 23.60
CA LEU A 319 0.91 19.97 24.18
C LEU A 319 -0.63 20.02 24.09
N ILE A 320 -1.24 21.17 24.41
CA ILE A 320 -2.68 21.37 24.25
C ILE A 320 -3.08 21.20 22.78
N MET A 321 -2.34 21.77 21.84
CA MET A 321 -2.59 21.59 20.40
C MET A 321 -2.52 20.11 20.00
N ALA A 322 -1.50 19.38 20.44
CA ALA A 322 -1.35 17.96 20.14
C ALA A 322 -2.52 17.13 20.70
N ILE A 323 -2.96 17.43 21.93
CA ILE A 323 -4.14 16.80 22.54
C ILE A 323 -5.40 17.13 21.75
N VAL A 324 -5.61 18.40 21.35
CA VAL A 324 -6.75 18.81 20.52
C VAL A 324 -6.72 18.07 19.18
N MET A 325 -5.58 17.98 18.51
CA MET A 325 -5.47 17.27 17.23
C MET A 325 -5.72 15.76 17.36
N ALA A 326 -5.32 15.15 18.47
CA ALA A 326 -5.57 13.73 18.73
C ALA A 326 -7.04 13.44 19.09
N LEU A 327 -7.65 14.29 19.92
CA LEU A 327 -9.01 14.08 20.42
C LEU A 327 -10.09 14.63 19.47
N TYR A 328 -9.78 15.64 18.66
CA TYR A 328 -10.77 16.29 17.80
C TYR A 328 -11.42 15.32 16.80
N PRO A 329 -10.68 14.47 16.05
CA PRO A 329 -11.30 13.48 15.17
C PRO A 329 -12.23 12.53 15.91
N LEU A 330 -11.86 12.11 17.13
CA LEU A 330 -12.68 11.23 17.95
C LEU A 330 -13.97 11.93 18.41
N VAL A 331 -13.87 13.17 18.90
CA VAL A 331 -15.03 13.96 19.32
C VAL A 331 -15.94 14.27 18.12
N ALA A 332 -15.36 14.68 16.99
CA ALA A 332 -16.11 14.92 15.76
C ALA A 332 -16.82 13.64 15.30
N PHE A 333 -16.15 12.49 15.33
CA PHE A 333 -16.76 11.20 15.00
C PHE A 333 -17.92 10.83 15.94
N ILE A 334 -17.74 10.96 17.26
CA ILE A 334 -18.80 10.66 18.23
C ILE A 334 -20.01 11.59 17.99
N LEU A 335 -19.76 12.89 17.80
CA LEU A 335 -20.82 13.86 17.51
C LEU A 335 -21.53 13.56 16.20
N THR A 336 -20.82 13.10 15.16
CA THR A 336 -21.46 12.76 13.88
C THR A 336 -22.35 11.52 14.00
N GLN A 337 -21.93 10.51 14.78
CA GLN A 337 -22.76 9.33 15.04
C GLN A 337 -24.01 9.68 15.85
N ILE A 338 -23.89 10.58 16.84
CA ILE A 338 -25.03 11.00 17.67
C ILE A 338 -26.02 11.86 16.88
N LEU A 339 -25.51 12.81 16.10
CA LEU A 339 -26.35 13.81 15.40
C LEU A 339 -26.89 13.33 14.05
N PHE A 340 -26.22 12.40 13.35
CA PHE A 340 -26.53 12.00 11.96
C PHE A 340 -26.72 10.48 11.82
N ARG A 341 -27.57 9.90 12.68
CA ARG A 341 -27.72 8.45 12.92
C ARG A 341 -28.03 7.56 11.70
N HIS A 342 -28.42 8.06 10.52
CA HIS A 342 -29.01 7.21 9.46
C HIS A 342 -28.61 7.38 7.98
N SER A 343 -27.76 8.32 7.56
CA SER A 343 -27.27 8.27 6.15
C SER A 343 -25.96 8.98 5.85
N ASP A 344 -25.55 9.98 6.64
CA ASP A 344 -24.48 10.90 6.20
C ASP A 344 -23.39 11.15 7.25
N SER A 345 -23.11 10.17 8.11
CA SER A 345 -22.11 10.34 9.19
C SER A 345 -20.70 10.69 8.67
N GLU A 346 -20.33 10.21 7.48
CA GLU A 346 -19.08 10.56 6.81
C GLU A 346 -19.07 12.01 6.32
N VAL A 347 -20.17 12.47 5.73
CA VAL A 347 -20.35 13.84 5.21
C VAL A 347 -20.28 14.83 6.36
N ALA A 348 -21.00 14.53 7.45
CA ALA A 348 -20.99 15.35 8.65
C ALA A 348 -19.59 15.44 9.26
N PHE A 349 -18.83 14.35 9.29
CA PHE A 349 -17.44 14.36 9.77
C PHE A 349 -16.55 15.27 8.93
N GLN A 350 -16.67 15.19 7.60
CA GLN A 350 -15.94 16.08 6.68
C GLN A 350 -16.32 17.55 6.89
N TRP A 351 -17.60 17.85 7.14
CA TRP A 351 -18.07 19.20 7.47
C TRP A 351 -17.47 19.73 8.78
N PHE A 352 -17.39 18.91 9.82
CA PHE A 352 -16.74 19.33 11.07
C PHE A 352 -15.27 19.70 10.84
N VAL A 353 -14.52 18.86 10.12
CA VAL A 353 -13.11 19.14 9.77
C VAL A 353 -12.99 20.44 8.96
N PHE A 354 -13.88 20.64 7.99
CA PHE A 354 -13.92 21.86 7.19
C PHE A 354 -14.23 23.12 8.02
N LEU A 355 -15.21 23.04 8.92
CA LEU A 355 -15.56 24.14 9.83
C LEU A 355 -14.42 24.48 10.79
N LEU A 356 -13.73 23.47 11.34
CA LEU A 356 -12.53 23.69 12.14
C LEU A 356 -11.47 24.46 11.35
N PHE A 357 -11.24 24.07 10.09
CA PHE A 357 -10.28 24.76 9.24
C PHE A 357 -10.68 26.22 8.98
N LEU A 358 -11.94 26.49 8.61
CA LEU A 358 -12.43 27.87 8.44
C LEU A 358 -12.25 28.70 9.72
N PHE A 359 -12.55 28.11 10.87
CA PHE A 359 -12.34 28.76 12.17
C PHE A 359 -10.86 29.09 12.42
N THR A 360 -9.95 28.20 12.02
CA THR A 360 -8.51 28.43 12.14
C THR A 360 -7.99 29.51 11.17
N ILE A 361 -8.59 29.67 9.99
CA ILE A 361 -8.32 30.80 9.07
C ILE A 361 -8.68 32.13 9.73
N VAL A 362 -9.87 32.23 10.33
CA VAL A 362 -10.31 33.44 11.03
C VAL A 362 -9.35 33.78 12.17
N SER A 363 -8.91 32.77 12.94
CA SER A 363 -7.89 32.94 13.98
C SER A 363 -6.57 33.50 13.44
N LEU A 364 -6.12 33.05 12.26
CA LEU A 364 -4.90 33.51 11.63
C LEU A 364 -4.95 35.01 11.34
N PHE A 365 -6.06 35.49 10.75
CA PHE A 365 -6.27 36.91 10.47
C PHE A 365 -6.36 37.75 11.75
N ILE A 366 -7.06 37.26 12.77
CA ILE A 366 -7.13 37.93 14.09
C ILE A 366 -5.73 38.03 14.69
N THR A 367 -4.92 36.97 14.63
CA THR A 367 -3.56 36.95 15.17
C THR A 367 -2.65 37.92 14.41
N ALA A 368 -2.74 37.94 13.08
CA ALA A 368 -1.94 38.84 12.25
C ALA A 368 -2.17 40.31 12.62
N LYS A 369 -3.41 40.69 12.98
CA LYS A 369 -3.79 42.04 13.44
C LYS A 369 -3.44 42.31 14.92
N GLN A 370 -3.18 41.30 15.74
CA GLN A 370 -2.85 41.50 17.15
C GLN A 370 -1.39 41.92 17.32
N GLU A 371 -1.19 43.12 17.87
CA GLU A 371 0.16 43.68 18.10
C GLU A 371 0.59 43.72 19.56
N LYS A 372 -0.36 43.71 20.51
CA LYS A 372 -0.07 44.15 21.89
C LYS A 372 -0.11 43.07 22.96
N VAL A 373 -0.85 41.98 22.77
CA VAL A 373 -1.08 40.97 23.83
C VAL A 373 -1.04 39.57 23.26
N PHE A 374 -0.26 38.68 23.90
CA PHE A 374 -0.24 37.27 23.57
C PHE A 374 -1.52 36.57 24.06
N LYS A 375 -2.18 35.82 23.17
CA LYS A 375 -3.37 35.02 23.49
C LYS A 375 -3.12 33.54 23.16
N PRO A 376 -3.02 32.65 24.17
CA PRO A 376 -2.70 31.23 23.97
C PRO A 376 -3.66 30.50 23.02
N PHE A 377 -4.95 30.82 23.08
CA PHE A 377 -5.98 30.17 22.27
C PHE A 377 -5.75 30.36 20.76
N TYR A 378 -5.51 31.60 20.31
CA TYR A 378 -5.24 31.86 18.89
C TYR A 378 -3.93 31.24 18.43
N ASN A 379 -2.93 31.13 19.33
CA ASN A 379 -1.70 30.40 19.00
C ASN A 379 -1.98 28.91 18.71
N ILE A 380 -2.77 28.25 19.54
CA ILE A 380 -3.18 26.85 19.33
C ILE A 380 -3.92 26.71 17.99
N LEU A 381 -4.87 27.59 17.70
CA LEU A 381 -5.61 27.56 16.43
C LEU A 381 -4.72 27.79 15.20
N ASN A 382 -3.72 28.66 15.29
CA ASN A 382 -2.80 28.86 14.17
C ASN A 382 -1.90 27.65 13.94
N GLN A 383 -1.49 26.94 15.00
CA GLN A 383 -0.76 25.68 14.84
C GLN A 383 -1.63 24.62 14.14
N ILE A 384 -2.91 24.52 14.53
CA ILE A 384 -3.89 23.64 13.87
C ILE A 384 -4.07 24.06 12.40
N PHE A 385 -4.17 25.35 12.10
CA PHE A 385 -4.26 25.87 10.73
C PHE A 385 -3.12 25.33 9.86
N PHE A 386 -1.88 25.51 10.29
CA PHE A 386 -0.71 25.09 9.49
C PHE A 386 -0.67 23.57 9.29
N LEU A 387 -1.10 22.79 10.28
CA LEU A 387 -1.15 21.32 10.17
C LEU A 387 -2.27 20.85 9.23
N LEU A 388 -3.45 21.47 9.29
CA LEU A 388 -4.57 21.14 8.40
C LEU A 388 -4.37 21.67 6.97
N PHE A 389 -3.69 22.80 6.81
CA PHE A 389 -3.53 23.51 5.53
C PHE A 389 -3.04 22.59 4.40
N ILE A 390 -2.13 21.66 4.70
CA ILE A 390 -1.59 20.72 3.71
C ILE A 390 -2.58 19.63 3.24
N TYR A 391 -3.61 19.35 4.04
CA TYR A 391 -4.62 18.32 3.74
C TYR A 391 -5.91 18.90 3.16
N MET A 392 -6.21 20.15 3.48
CA MET A 392 -7.52 20.74 3.21
C MET A 392 -7.93 20.72 1.73
N PRO A 393 -7.07 21.08 0.76
CA PRO A 393 -7.47 21.02 -0.64
C PRO A 393 -7.81 19.60 -1.13
N MET A 394 -7.13 18.57 -0.62
CA MET A 394 -7.48 17.18 -0.92
C MET A 394 -8.85 16.80 -0.32
N ILE A 395 -9.12 17.20 0.93
CA ILE A 395 -10.41 16.96 1.59
C ILE A 395 -11.54 17.63 0.80
N VAL A 396 -11.33 18.88 0.35
CA VAL A 396 -12.32 19.61 -0.45
C VAL A 396 -12.56 18.94 -1.79
N ILE A 397 -11.52 18.56 -2.54
CA ILE A 397 -11.70 17.86 -3.83
C ILE A 397 -12.36 16.49 -3.66
N TYR A 398 -12.01 15.74 -2.62
CA TYR A 398 -12.66 14.47 -2.30
C TYR A 398 -14.14 14.66 -1.96
N TYR A 399 -14.46 15.67 -1.14
CA TYR A 399 -15.84 16.05 -0.84
C TYR A 399 -16.61 16.41 -2.10
N LEU A 400 -16.03 17.25 -2.98
CA LEU A 400 -16.65 17.65 -4.24
C LEU A 400 -16.90 16.44 -5.16
N ARG A 401 -15.97 15.48 -5.25
CA ARG A 401 -16.18 14.22 -5.99
C ARG A 401 -17.38 13.45 -5.46
N LYS A 402 -17.49 13.31 -4.15
CA LYS A 402 -18.47 12.44 -3.53
C LYS A 402 -19.87 13.05 -3.46
N HIS A 403 -19.97 14.37 -3.25
CA HIS A 403 -21.22 15.03 -2.91
C HIS A 403 -21.72 16.05 -3.93
N THR A 404 -20.98 16.28 -5.00
CA THR A 404 -21.39 17.22 -6.05
C THR A 404 -21.29 16.59 -7.42
N ASP A 405 -22.05 17.13 -8.36
CA ASP A 405 -21.98 16.72 -9.77
C ASP A 405 -20.71 17.20 -10.48
N LEU A 406 -19.79 17.91 -9.80
CA LEU A 406 -18.59 18.49 -10.41
C LEU A 406 -17.72 17.45 -11.14
N PHE A 407 -17.64 16.23 -10.60
CA PHE A 407 -16.92 15.11 -11.20
C PHE A 407 -17.85 13.97 -11.65
N HIS A 408 -19.17 14.20 -11.63
CA HIS A 408 -20.20 13.23 -12.05
C HIS A 408 -20.04 11.80 -11.51
N TYR A 409 -19.38 11.63 -10.36
CA TYR A 409 -19.02 10.31 -9.84
C TYR A 409 -20.25 9.46 -9.52
N SER A 410 -21.30 10.07 -8.94
CA SER A 410 -22.56 9.39 -8.64
C SER A 410 -23.33 8.97 -9.89
N ARG A 411 -23.26 9.74 -10.99
CA ARG A 411 -23.94 9.42 -12.26
C ARG A 411 -23.33 8.25 -13.00
N TYR A 412 -22.01 8.08 -12.88
CA TYR A 412 -21.27 7.08 -13.65
C TYR A 412 -20.64 6.00 -12.76
N SER A 413 -20.94 6.00 -11.46
CA SER A 413 -20.49 4.98 -10.51
C SER A 413 -21.04 3.62 -10.95
N TYR A 414 -20.12 2.70 -11.22
CA TYR A 414 -20.29 1.39 -11.87
C TYR A 414 -21.44 0.51 -11.33
N ASN A 415 -21.93 0.76 -10.11
CA ASN A 415 -22.91 -0.10 -9.44
C ASN A 415 -24.38 0.16 -9.82
N ASP A 416 -24.72 1.29 -10.42
CA ASP A 416 -26.10 1.53 -10.93
C ASP A 416 -26.29 1.07 -12.38
N TYR A 417 -25.20 0.65 -13.05
CA TYR A 417 -25.30 -0.11 -14.29
C TYR A 417 -25.68 -1.53 -13.93
N ASN A 418 -26.99 -1.77 -13.85
CA ASN A 418 -27.51 -3.11 -13.98
C ASN A 418 -26.95 -3.66 -15.30
N TYR A 419 -25.88 -4.45 -15.24
CA TYR A 419 -25.24 -5.08 -16.40
C TYR A 419 -26.25 -5.92 -17.19
N GLU A 420 -27.35 -6.30 -16.53
CA GLU A 420 -28.55 -6.94 -17.09
C GLU A 420 -29.45 -6.00 -17.92
N ALA A 421 -29.45 -4.68 -17.66
CA ALA A 421 -30.25 -3.69 -18.38
C ALA A 421 -29.52 -3.12 -19.62
N ALA A 422 -28.19 -3.13 -19.63
CA ALA A 422 -27.41 -2.99 -20.85
C ALA A 422 -27.51 -4.30 -21.64
N GLN A 423 -28.70 -4.59 -22.18
CA GLN A 423 -28.97 -5.79 -22.98
C GLN A 423 -27.98 -5.85 -24.14
N ALA A 424 -26.90 -6.61 -23.96
CA ALA A 424 -26.03 -6.98 -25.06
C ALA A 424 -26.91 -7.77 -26.03
N THR A 425 -27.22 -7.18 -27.18
CA THR A 425 -27.91 -7.95 -28.22
C THR A 425 -26.89 -8.98 -28.68
N ILE A 426 -27.13 -10.25 -28.32
CA ILE A 426 -26.27 -11.35 -28.73
C ILE A 426 -26.49 -11.54 -30.23
N ALA A 427 -25.65 -10.94 -31.05
CA ALA A 427 -25.62 -11.19 -32.49
C ALA A 427 -24.67 -12.34 -32.75
N LYS A 428 -25.18 -13.45 -33.31
CA LYS A 428 -24.32 -14.49 -33.87
C LYS A 428 -23.94 -14.08 -35.29
N VAL A 429 -22.72 -13.60 -35.47
CA VAL A 429 -22.14 -13.33 -36.80
C VAL A 429 -21.08 -14.40 -37.06
N ASN A 430 -21.26 -15.19 -38.12
CA ASN A 430 -20.35 -16.30 -38.48
C ASN A 430 -20.09 -17.33 -37.37
N GLY A 431 -21.10 -17.61 -36.53
CA GLY A 431 -20.97 -18.58 -35.43
C GLY A 431 -20.27 -18.06 -34.18
N GLN A 432 -19.76 -16.82 -34.20
CA GLN A 432 -19.24 -16.14 -33.01
C GLN A 432 -20.34 -15.31 -32.34
N THR A 433 -20.48 -15.46 -31.03
CA THR A 433 -21.35 -14.65 -30.17
C THR A 433 -20.68 -13.27 -29.99
N LEU A 434 -21.17 -12.25 -30.70
CA LEU A 434 -20.76 -10.86 -30.50
C LEU A 434 -21.74 -10.18 -29.54
N TYR A 435 -21.20 -9.66 -28.44
CA TYR A 435 -21.94 -8.82 -27.51
C TYR A 435 -21.96 -7.40 -28.08
N ILE A 436 -23.08 -7.01 -28.70
CA ILE A 436 -23.28 -5.64 -29.17
C ILE A 436 -23.87 -4.84 -28.01
N TYR A 437 -23.03 -4.03 -27.35
CA TYR A 437 -23.46 -3.07 -26.35
C TYR A 437 -24.06 -1.83 -27.04
N ASP A 438 -25.11 -1.25 -26.44
CA ASP A 438 -25.71 0.01 -26.88
C ASP A 438 -24.63 1.11 -26.94
N TYR A 439 -24.69 2.00 -27.94
CA TYR A 439 -23.85 3.20 -28.03
C TYR A 439 -23.81 3.99 -26.71
N ARG A 440 -24.93 4.00 -25.96
CA ARG A 440 -25.02 4.61 -24.62
C ARG A 440 -24.01 4.04 -23.63
N TYR A 441 -23.78 2.72 -23.65
CA TYR A 441 -22.81 2.06 -22.78
C TYR A 441 -21.39 2.57 -23.04
N TYR A 442 -20.98 2.67 -24.31
CA TYR A 442 -19.67 3.17 -24.68
C TYR A 442 -19.51 4.66 -24.34
N LEU A 443 -20.55 5.47 -24.57
CA LEU A 443 -20.56 6.88 -24.20
C LEU A 443 -20.41 7.06 -22.68
N ASP A 444 -21.12 6.26 -21.89
CA ASP A 444 -21.07 6.33 -20.43
C ASP A 444 -19.71 5.87 -19.89
N GLN A 445 -19.12 4.80 -20.44
CA GLN A 445 -17.75 4.41 -20.09
C GLN A 445 -16.72 5.48 -20.46
N TYR A 446 -16.88 6.11 -21.61
CA TYR A 446 -16.04 7.22 -22.03
C TYR A 446 -16.17 8.41 -21.06
N LEU A 447 -17.40 8.81 -20.71
CA LEU A 447 -17.66 9.90 -19.77
C LEU A 447 -17.14 9.58 -18.37
N TYR A 448 -17.35 8.36 -17.87
CA TYR A 448 -16.77 7.90 -16.61
C TYR A 448 -15.26 8.06 -16.59
N THR A 449 -14.59 7.55 -17.62
CA THR A 449 -13.13 7.60 -17.75
C THR A 449 -12.64 9.04 -17.80
N TYR A 450 -13.27 9.89 -18.63
CA TYR A 450 -12.96 11.31 -18.72
C TYR A 450 -13.09 12.02 -17.37
N TRP A 451 -14.20 11.84 -16.66
CA TRP A 451 -14.42 12.51 -15.37
C TRP A 451 -13.52 11.98 -14.26
N GLN A 452 -13.18 10.69 -14.29
CA GLN A 452 -12.19 10.10 -13.40
C GLN A 452 -10.79 10.71 -13.65
N GLU A 453 -10.38 10.87 -14.91
CA GLU A 453 -9.12 11.55 -15.26
C GLU A 453 -9.11 13.02 -14.83
N GLN A 454 -10.22 13.74 -14.99
CA GLN A 454 -10.35 15.10 -14.48
C GLN A 454 -10.19 15.15 -12.95
N TYR A 455 -10.89 14.28 -12.23
CA TYR A 455 -10.72 14.17 -10.77
C TYR A 455 -9.27 13.89 -10.39
N ASP A 456 -8.62 12.93 -11.04
CA ASP A 456 -7.24 12.55 -10.73
C ASP A 456 -6.26 13.71 -10.99
N LEU A 457 -6.47 14.51 -12.04
CA LEU A 457 -5.72 15.75 -12.31
C LEU A 457 -5.90 16.80 -11.20
N TRP A 458 -7.13 17.09 -10.79
CA TRP A 458 -7.42 18.06 -9.73
C TRP A 458 -6.92 17.59 -8.37
N PHE A 459 -7.07 16.30 -8.09
CA PHE A 459 -6.57 15.67 -6.88
C PHE A 459 -5.05 15.72 -6.84
N LEU A 460 -4.37 15.48 -7.97
CA LEU A 460 -2.91 15.63 -8.09
C LEU A 460 -2.47 17.09 -7.83
N ALA A 461 -3.15 18.07 -8.43
CA ALA A 461 -2.86 19.49 -8.16
C ALA A 461 -3.03 19.83 -6.67
N CYS A 462 -4.10 19.33 -6.05
CA CYS A 462 -4.36 19.51 -4.62
C CYS A 462 -3.43 18.73 -3.70
N LYS A 463 -2.73 17.69 -4.20
CA LYS A 463 -1.63 17.06 -3.47
C LYS A 463 -0.42 17.99 -3.38
N TYR A 464 0.03 18.56 -4.49
CA TYR A 464 1.28 19.34 -4.55
C TYR A 464 1.12 20.81 -4.13
N ALA A 465 0.05 21.49 -4.55
CA ALA A 465 -0.10 22.93 -4.33
C ALA A 465 -0.02 23.34 -2.85
N PRO A 466 -0.65 22.63 -1.89
CA PRO A 466 -0.61 23.03 -0.47
C PRO A 466 0.80 22.88 0.12
N VAL A 467 1.55 21.88 -0.32
CA VAL A 467 2.95 21.67 0.09
C VAL A 467 3.82 22.82 -0.39
N ILE A 468 3.69 23.20 -1.66
CA ILE A 468 4.44 24.31 -2.27
C ILE A 468 4.09 25.64 -1.58
N LEU A 469 2.79 25.91 -1.39
CA LEU A 469 2.30 27.10 -0.71
C LEU A 469 2.76 27.12 0.76
N PHE A 470 2.76 25.98 1.45
CA PHE A 470 3.24 25.88 2.82
C PHE A 470 4.73 26.25 2.89
N ILE A 471 5.55 25.67 2.01
CA ILE A 471 6.98 25.97 1.94
C ILE A 471 7.17 27.47 1.70
N ALA A 472 6.46 28.07 0.75
CA ALA A 472 6.50 29.51 0.49
C ALA A 472 6.12 30.35 1.72
N CYS A 473 5.17 29.87 2.54
CA CYS A 473 4.69 30.53 3.76
C CYS A 473 5.55 30.30 5.02
N LEU A 474 6.62 29.50 4.98
CA LEU A 474 7.50 29.23 6.13
C LEU A 474 8.01 30.52 6.84
N PRO A 475 8.44 31.58 6.14
CA PRO A 475 8.88 32.82 6.81
C PRO A 475 7.74 33.54 7.54
N LEU A 476 6.53 33.51 6.97
CA LEU A 476 5.34 34.09 7.61
C LEU A 476 5.00 33.32 8.88
N MET A 477 5.02 31.99 8.82
CA MET A 477 4.81 31.11 9.97
C MET A 477 5.76 31.47 11.11
N LYS A 478 7.07 31.59 10.81
CA LYS A 478 8.06 32.02 11.80
C LYS A 478 7.75 33.40 12.37
N LYS A 479 7.49 34.40 11.50
CA LYS A 479 7.21 35.77 11.94
C LYS A 479 6.03 35.82 12.92
N LEU A 480 4.97 35.05 12.66
CA LEU A 480 3.80 34.95 13.53
C LEU A 480 4.15 34.36 14.90
N PHE A 481 4.80 33.19 14.96
CA PHE A 481 5.09 32.51 16.23
C PHE A 481 6.22 33.18 17.02
N VAL A 482 7.26 33.70 16.37
CA VAL A 482 8.33 34.44 17.07
C VAL A 482 7.81 35.74 17.68
N LYS A 483 6.94 36.48 16.96
CA LYS A 483 6.28 37.67 17.51
C LYS A 483 5.50 37.31 18.78
N GLN A 484 4.80 36.19 18.78
CA GLN A 484 4.04 35.71 19.92
C GLN A 484 4.91 35.34 21.13
N LEU A 485 6.07 34.73 20.92
CA LEU A 485 7.03 34.44 22.00
C LEU A 485 7.59 35.71 22.67
N ALA A 486 7.64 36.83 21.94
CA ALA A 486 8.19 38.09 22.42
C ALA A 486 7.17 38.99 23.16
N LEU A 487 5.87 38.71 23.04
CA LEU A 487 4.82 39.54 23.64
C LEU A 487 4.74 39.36 25.17
N PRO A 488 4.46 40.44 25.93
CA PRO A 488 4.29 40.35 27.37
C PRO A 488 3.10 39.45 27.72
N ARG A 489 3.28 38.63 28.75
CA ARG A 489 2.21 37.79 29.28
C ARG A 489 1.38 38.63 30.23
N ARG A 490 0.05 38.58 30.10
CA ARG A 490 -0.82 38.99 31.21
C ARG A 490 -0.56 38.02 32.36
N THR A 491 0.08 38.54 33.40
CA THR A 491 0.25 37.88 34.71
C THR A 491 -1.09 37.62 35.34
#